data_AF-A0A094R2D1-F1
#
_entry.id   AF-A0A094R2D1-F1
#
_cell.length_a   1.000
_cell.length_b   1.000
_cell.length_c   1.000
_cell.angle_alpha   90.00
_cell.angle_beta   90.00
_cell.angle_gamma   90.00
#
_symmetry.space_group_name_H-M   'P 1'
#
loop_
_entity.id
_entity.type
_entity.pdbx_description
1 polymer ?
#
loop_
_entity_poly.entity_id
_entity_poly.type
_entity_poly.pdbx_seq_one_letter_code
_entity_poly.pdbx_strand_id
1 'polypeptide(L)'
;MCVMAVMLSSCAQKAEVENLADGSCSSAQAKLVDKHISGQIDALVSKNWQLAFSFASESFQENIGLDQFTEIISSQYSMLIENQGYKFEMCGFADDKVTQEVRVTSGGQDYLLTYRVSINGSKLGIEGAVVGMVDTPVTV
;
A
#
# COMPACT_ATOMS: atom_id res chain seq x y z
N MET A 1 -4.75 -24.45 -39.52
CA MET A 1 -5.21 -23.67 -38.33
C MET A 1 -4.96 -24.52 -37.10
N CYS A 2 -3.89 -24.24 -36.34
CA CYS A 2 -3.67 -24.81 -35.00
C CYS A 2 -3.82 -23.65 -34.01
N VAL A 3 -4.91 -23.67 -33.24
CA VAL A 3 -5.12 -22.73 -32.14
C VAL A 3 -4.25 -23.22 -30.99
N MET A 4 -3.06 -22.63 -30.85
CA MET A 4 -2.25 -22.80 -29.64
C MET A 4 -2.89 -21.95 -28.54
N ALA A 5 -3.72 -22.59 -27.71
CA ALA A 5 -4.20 -22.01 -26.47
C ALA A 5 -3.02 -21.92 -25.49
N VAL A 6 -2.46 -20.72 -25.34
CA VAL A 6 -1.43 -20.44 -24.33
C VAL A 6 -2.13 -20.32 -22.99
N MET A 7 -2.17 -21.42 -22.23
CA MET A 7 -2.55 -21.41 -20.83
C MET A 7 -1.40 -20.75 -20.04
N LEU A 8 -1.44 -19.43 -19.87
CA LEU A 8 -0.50 -18.74 -18.98
C LEU A 8 -0.81 -19.14 -17.54
N SER A 9 0.12 -19.89 -16.98
CA SER A 9 0.17 -20.38 -15.61
C SER A 9 0.06 -19.24 -14.60
N SER A 10 -1.07 -19.19 -13.89
CA SER A 10 -1.30 -18.37 -12.70
C SER A 10 -0.46 -18.80 -11.48
N CYS A 11 0.52 -19.70 -11.65
CA CYS A 11 1.34 -20.24 -10.58
C CYS A 11 2.55 -19.37 -10.19
N ALA A 12 2.96 -18.43 -11.04
CA ALA A 12 4.14 -17.58 -10.76
C ALA A 12 3.93 -16.66 -9.54
N GLN A 13 2.70 -16.21 -9.32
CA GLN A 13 2.37 -15.27 -8.24
C GLN A 13 2.33 -15.93 -6.86
N LYS A 14 2.18 -17.26 -6.78
CA LYS A 14 2.12 -17.99 -5.51
C LYS A 14 3.51 -18.27 -4.93
N ALA A 15 4.48 -18.61 -5.78
CA ALA A 15 5.82 -18.99 -5.35
C ALA A 15 6.63 -17.81 -4.77
N GLU A 16 6.38 -16.59 -5.21
CA GLU A 16 7.08 -15.39 -4.70
C GLU A 16 6.54 -14.92 -3.35
N VAL A 17 5.32 -15.34 -2.99
CA VAL A 17 4.70 -15.06 -1.70
C VAL A 17 5.12 -16.10 -0.65
N GLU A 18 5.52 -17.31 -1.04
CA GLU A 18 5.84 -18.40 -0.08
C GLU A 18 7.30 -18.40 0.42
N ASN A 19 8.19 -17.56 -0.11
CA ASN A 19 9.60 -17.47 0.30
C ASN A 19 9.87 -16.20 1.10
N LEU A 20 9.27 -16.13 2.30
CA LEU A 20 9.33 -14.97 3.19
C LEU A 20 10.29 -15.26 4.33
N ALA A 21 11.48 -14.68 4.27
CA ALA A 21 12.33 -14.54 5.44
C ALA A 21 12.07 -13.16 6.05
N ASP A 22 12.02 -13.08 7.38
CA ASP A 22 11.97 -11.79 8.08
C ASP A 22 13.14 -10.90 7.64
N GLY A 23 12.86 -9.61 7.45
CA GLY A 23 13.85 -8.63 7.01
C GLY A 23 13.36 -7.76 5.87
N SER A 24 14.25 -7.32 4.98
CA SER A 24 13.86 -6.49 3.83
C SER A 24 13.05 -7.30 2.83
N CYS A 25 12.01 -6.68 2.26
CA CYS A 25 11.24 -7.29 1.18
C CYS A 25 12.15 -7.65 -0.01
N SER A 26 11.87 -8.77 -0.67
CA SER A 26 12.43 -9.01 -1.99
C SER A 26 11.93 -7.97 -2.99
N SER A 27 12.65 -7.77 -4.10
CA SER A 27 12.23 -6.81 -5.14
C SER A 27 10.86 -7.14 -5.74
N ALA A 28 10.50 -8.43 -5.82
CA ALA A 28 9.19 -8.85 -6.31
C ALA A 28 8.06 -8.47 -5.33
N GLN A 29 8.26 -8.73 -4.03
CA GLN A 29 7.32 -8.37 -2.98
C GLN A 29 7.13 -6.86 -2.88
N ALA A 30 8.23 -6.10 -2.86
CA ALA A 30 8.18 -4.63 -2.85
C ALA A 30 7.36 -4.11 -4.03
N LYS A 31 7.60 -4.60 -5.25
CA LYS A 31 6.86 -4.17 -6.44
C LYS A 31 5.35 -4.47 -6.36
N LEU A 32 4.96 -5.60 -5.77
CA LEU A 32 3.55 -5.95 -5.58
C LEU A 32 2.88 -5.02 -4.56
N VAL A 33 3.57 -4.75 -3.45
CA VAL A 33 3.10 -3.89 -2.37
C VAL A 33 3.02 -2.43 -2.84
N ASP A 34 4.05 -1.93 -3.51
CA ASP A 34 4.10 -0.60 -4.12
C ASP A 34 2.92 -0.40 -5.06
N LYS A 35 2.68 -1.36 -5.97
CA LYS A 35 1.55 -1.30 -6.90
C LYS A 35 0.20 -1.26 -6.18
N HIS A 36 0.06 -2.01 -5.08
CA HIS A 36 -1.18 -2.04 -4.30
C HIS A 36 -1.43 -0.72 -3.57
N ILE A 37 -0.40 -0.14 -2.95
CA ILE A 37 -0.48 1.17 -2.28
C ILE A 37 -0.69 2.30 -3.30
N SER A 38 0.03 2.28 -4.41
CA SER A 38 -0.18 3.21 -5.53
C SER A 38 -1.62 3.21 -6.01
N GLY A 39 -2.21 2.02 -6.20
CA GLY A 39 -3.62 1.91 -6.62
C GLY A 39 -4.58 2.57 -5.63
N GLN A 40 -4.34 2.44 -4.33
CA GLN A 40 -5.14 3.15 -3.33
C GLN A 40 -4.93 4.66 -3.40
N ILE A 41 -3.69 5.14 -3.43
CA ILE A 41 -3.38 6.58 -3.50
C ILE A 41 -3.99 7.21 -4.77
N ASP A 42 -3.87 6.57 -5.93
CA ASP A 42 -4.43 7.06 -7.19
C ASP A 42 -5.97 7.15 -7.13
N ALA A 43 -6.61 6.17 -6.48
CA ALA A 43 -8.04 6.19 -6.23
C ALA A 43 -8.45 7.31 -5.26
N LEU A 44 -7.65 7.59 -4.24
CA LEU A 44 -7.86 8.71 -3.30
C LEU A 44 -7.75 10.07 -4.01
N VAL A 45 -6.72 10.28 -4.83
CA VAL A 45 -6.55 11.50 -5.65
C VAL A 45 -7.77 11.72 -6.55
N SER A 46 -8.27 10.64 -7.14
CA SER A 46 -9.46 10.68 -8.00
C SER A 46 -10.78 10.74 -7.22
N LYS A 47 -10.73 10.75 -5.88
CA LYS A 47 -11.87 10.67 -4.96
C LYS A 47 -12.80 9.48 -5.26
N ASN A 48 -12.25 8.40 -5.82
CA ASN A 48 -12.95 7.15 -6.01
C ASN A 48 -12.90 6.34 -4.71
N TRP A 49 -13.71 6.75 -3.75
CA TRP A 49 -13.69 6.22 -2.38
C TRP A 49 -13.93 4.71 -2.33
N GLN A 50 -14.85 4.21 -3.15
CA GLN A 50 -15.16 2.78 -3.20
C GLN A 50 -13.96 1.97 -3.71
N LEU A 51 -13.26 2.45 -4.74
CA LEU A 51 -12.05 1.80 -5.22
C LEU A 51 -10.92 1.91 -4.19
N ALA A 52 -10.70 3.08 -3.59
CA ALA A 52 -9.68 3.27 -2.57
C ALA A 52 -9.91 2.34 -1.36
N PHE A 53 -11.15 2.22 -0.91
CA PHE A 53 -11.55 1.32 0.17
C PHE A 53 -11.35 -0.16 -0.18
N SER A 54 -11.51 -0.55 -1.45
CA SER A 54 -11.30 -1.94 -1.88
C SER A 54 -9.85 -2.44 -1.75
N PHE A 55 -8.88 -1.54 -1.61
CA PHE A 55 -7.48 -1.89 -1.32
C PHE A 55 -7.21 -2.18 0.16
N ALA A 56 -8.13 -1.82 1.06
CA ALA A 56 -8.01 -2.13 2.48
C ALA A 56 -8.16 -3.64 2.75
N SER A 57 -7.61 -4.13 3.86
CA SER A 57 -7.74 -5.54 4.22
C SER A 57 -9.20 -5.93 4.48
N GLU A 58 -9.55 -7.20 4.28
CA GLU A 58 -10.91 -7.70 4.57
C GLU A 58 -11.30 -7.38 6.02
N SER A 59 -10.38 -7.60 6.97
CA SER A 59 -10.59 -7.22 8.37
C SER A 59 -10.84 -5.72 8.57
N PHE A 60 -10.17 -4.84 7.82
CA PHE A 60 -10.45 -3.40 7.90
C PHE A 60 -11.85 -3.10 7.36
N GLN A 61 -12.20 -3.67 6.20
CA GLN A 61 -13.50 -3.46 5.55
C GLN A 61 -14.68 -3.99 6.36
N GLU A 62 -14.48 -5.03 7.18
CA GLU A 62 -15.49 -5.56 8.10
C GLU A 62 -15.73 -4.65 9.31
N ASN A 63 -14.71 -3.91 9.74
CA ASN A 63 -14.78 -3.09 10.96
C ASN A 63 -15.07 -1.60 10.68
N ILE A 64 -14.79 -1.11 9.47
CA ILE A 64 -14.95 0.29 9.08
C ILE A 64 -15.80 0.36 7.82
N GLY A 65 -16.91 1.10 7.88
CA GLY A 65 -17.76 1.36 6.71
C GLY A 65 -17.15 2.38 5.74
N LEU A 66 -17.64 2.41 4.49
CA LEU A 66 -17.15 3.32 3.44
C LEU A 66 -17.22 4.80 3.87
N ASP A 67 -18.33 5.24 4.49
CA ASP A 67 -18.50 6.62 4.92
C ASP A 67 -17.47 7.01 5.98
N GLN A 68 -17.23 6.13 6.95
CA GLN A 68 -16.24 6.35 7.99
C GLN A 68 -14.81 6.33 7.43
N PHE A 69 -14.52 5.46 6.46
CA PHE A 69 -13.26 5.48 5.73
C PHE A 69 -13.06 6.84 5.02
N THR A 70 -14.05 7.33 4.30
CA THR A 70 -13.98 8.63 3.62
C THR A 70 -13.76 9.78 4.60
N GLU A 71 -14.43 9.76 5.75
CA GLU A 71 -14.25 10.77 6.81
C GLU A 71 -12.83 10.73 7.41
N ILE A 72 -12.33 9.54 7.76
CA ILE A 72 -10.98 9.36 8.29
C ILE A 72 -9.93 9.89 7.30
N ILE A 73 -10.03 9.49 6.03
CA ILE A 73 -9.05 9.92 5.02
C ILE A 73 -9.15 11.42 4.77
N SER A 74 -10.35 11.98 4.69
CA SER A 74 -10.53 13.43 4.46
C SER A 74 -10.06 14.29 5.62
N SER A 75 -10.17 13.79 6.87
CA SER A 75 -9.83 14.54 8.07
C SER A 75 -8.37 14.39 8.49
N GLN A 76 -7.82 13.17 8.42
CA GLN A 76 -6.50 12.84 8.98
C GLN A 76 -5.45 12.62 7.91
N TYR A 77 -5.87 12.27 6.69
CA TYR A 77 -4.95 11.89 5.61
C TYR A 77 -5.19 12.71 4.34
N SER A 78 -5.62 13.96 4.49
CA SER A 78 -5.85 14.87 3.35
C SER A 78 -4.62 15.02 2.45
N MET A 79 -3.41 14.87 3.03
CA MET A 79 -2.15 14.86 2.27
C MET A 79 -2.07 13.76 1.20
N LEU A 80 -2.80 12.65 1.36
CA LEU A 80 -2.88 11.59 0.35
C LEU A 80 -3.81 11.97 -0.81
N ILE A 81 -4.86 12.75 -0.54
CA ILE A 81 -5.81 13.22 -1.55
C ILE A 81 -5.16 14.32 -2.41
N GLU A 82 -4.46 15.25 -1.76
CA GLU A 82 -3.90 16.46 -2.38
C GLU A 82 -2.41 16.30 -2.70
N ASN A 83 -1.90 15.07 -2.79
CA ASN A 83 -0.47 14.84 -2.98
C ASN A 83 0.02 15.38 -4.34
N GLN A 84 1.25 15.91 -4.35
CA GLN A 84 1.98 16.33 -5.55
C GLN A 84 2.98 15.27 -6.02
N GLY A 85 2.86 14.04 -5.52
CA GLY A 85 3.75 12.92 -5.79
C GLY A 85 4.15 12.18 -4.52
N TYR A 86 4.64 10.96 -4.71
CA TYR A 86 5.14 10.11 -3.63
C TYR A 86 6.29 9.21 -4.08
N LYS A 87 7.07 8.72 -3.11
CA LYS A 87 8.20 7.81 -3.32
C LYS A 87 8.15 6.67 -2.30
N PHE A 88 8.41 5.46 -2.77
CA PHE A 88 8.59 4.29 -1.91
C PHE A 88 10.02 4.25 -1.37
N GLU A 89 10.15 3.99 -0.07
CA GLU A 89 11.43 3.91 0.65
C GLU A 89 11.65 2.48 1.16
N MET A 90 11.79 2.27 2.47
CA MET A 90 12.07 0.94 3.02
C MET A 90 10.83 0.04 3.00
N CYS A 91 11.04 -1.21 2.56
CA CYS A 91 10.07 -2.29 2.66
C CYS A 91 10.61 -3.36 3.61
N GLY A 92 9.86 -3.64 4.67
CA GLY A 92 10.16 -4.67 5.66
C GLY A 92 9.08 -5.73 5.69
N PHE A 93 9.46 -6.96 6.00
CA PHE A 93 8.58 -8.09 6.19
C PHE A 93 8.88 -8.73 7.54
N ALA A 94 7.84 -8.91 8.35
CA ALA A 94 7.89 -9.63 9.62
C ALA A 94 6.48 -10.10 10.01
N ASP A 95 6.37 -11.28 10.62
CA ASP A 95 5.11 -11.80 11.18
C ASP A 95 3.92 -11.78 10.18
N ASP A 96 4.14 -12.21 8.93
CA ASP A 96 3.15 -12.19 7.86
C ASP A 96 2.60 -10.80 7.47
N LYS A 97 3.34 -9.76 7.84
CA LYS A 97 3.01 -8.36 7.58
C LYS A 97 4.14 -7.66 6.85
N VAL A 98 3.77 -6.92 5.82
CA VAL A 98 4.66 -5.98 5.16
C VAL A 98 4.50 -4.61 5.80
N THR A 99 5.61 -3.96 6.11
CA THR A 99 5.69 -2.52 6.35
C THR A 99 6.30 -1.84 5.14
N GLN A 100 5.61 -0.85 4.58
CA GLN A 100 6.12 -0.07 3.45
C GLN A 100 6.16 1.41 3.82
N GLU A 101 7.34 2.01 3.75
CA GLU A 101 7.52 3.45 3.91
C GLU A 101 7.24 4.17 2.60
N VAL A 102 6.45 5.25 2.69
CA VAL A 102 6.04 6.08 1.56
C VAL A 102 6.20 7.54 1.96
N ARG A 103 7.11 8.24 1.28
CA ARG A 103 7.24 9.69 1.38
C ARG A 103 6.24 10.34 0.43
N VAL A 104 5.33 11.14 0.96
CA VAL A 104 4.30 11.86 0.20
C VAL A 104 4.56 13.36 0.30
N THR A 105 4.67 14.03 -0.84
CA THR A 105 4.78 15.49 -0.89
C THR A 105 3.39 16.09 -1.01
N SER A 106 2.99 16.95 -0.08
CA SER A 106 1.72 17.67 -0.13
C SER A 106 1.83 19.06 0.52
N GLY A 107 1.36 20.11 -0.15
CA GLY A 107 1.36 21.47 0.38
C GLY A 107 2.77 22.03 0.59
N GLY A 108 3.76 21.53 -0.15
CA GLY A 108 5.17 21.90 0.03
C GLY A 108 5.83 21.29 1.27
N GLN A 109 5.25 20.24 1.85
CA GLN A 109 5.78 19.47 2.96
C GLN A 109 5.90 17.99 2.58
N ASP A 110 6.88 17.29 3.14
CA ASP A 110 7.03 15.84 2.98
C ASP A 110 6.52 15.13 4.23
N TYR A 111 5.64 14.15 4.02
CA TYR A 111 5.09 13.28 5.06
C TYR A 111 5.64 11.89 4.86
N LEU A 112 6.16 11.27 5.93
CA LEU A 112 6.57 9.87 5.88
C LEU A 112 5.43 9.01 6.44
N LEU A 113 4.84 8.17 5.61
CA LEU A 113 3.82 7.22 6.02
C LEU A 113 4.41 5.81 6.06
N THR A 114 4.20 5.12 7.17
CA THR A 114 4.48 3.67 7.26
C THR A 114 3.16 2.92 7.10
N TYR A 115 2.98 2.30 5.95
CA TYR A 115 1.84 1.44 5.64
C TYR A 115 2.06 0.05 6.24
N ARG A 116 1.00 -0.55 6.79
CA ARG A 116 0.95 -1.96 7.16
C ARG A 116 0.06 -2.70 6.16
N VAL A 117 0.59 -3.75 5.57
CA VAL A 117 -0.09 -4.54 4.54
C VAL A 117 -0.07 -6.01 4.95
N SER A 118 -1.26 -6.59 5.07
CA SER A 118 -1.44 -8.03 5.31
C SER A 118 -1.38 -8.80 3.99
N ILE A 119 -0.83 -10.01 4.02
CA ILE A 119 -0.88 -10.96 2.90
C ILE A 119 -1.81 -12.12 3.28
N ASN A 120 -2.91 -12.30 2.56
CA ASN A 120 -3.80 -13.46 2.72
C ASN A 120 -3.83 -14.27 1.42
N GLY A 121 -3.04 -15.34 1.37
CA GLY A 121 -2.81 -16.11 0.16
C GLY A 121 -2.17 -15.24 -0.92
N SER A 122 -2.88 -15.00 -2.02
CA SER A 122 -2.42 -14.13 -3.12
C SER A 122 -2.99 -12.70 -3.08
N LYS A 123 -3.74 -12.33 -2.04
CA LYS A 123 -4.35 -11.00 -1.88
C LYS A 123 -3.58 -10.15 -0.89
N LEU A 124 -3.36 -8.89 -1.26
CA LEU A 124 -2.84 -7.84 -0.38
C LEU A 124 -3.99 -7.02 0.18
N GLY A 125 -3.85 -6.56 1.42
CA GLY A 125 -4.82 -5.71 2.08
C GLY A 125 -4.13 -4.69 2.97
N ILE A 126 -4.44 -3.41 2.79
CA ILE A 126 -3.90 -2.33 3.64
C ILE A 126 -4.64 -2.35 4.98
N GLU A 127 -3.91 -2.58 6.07
CA GLU A 127 -4.45 -2.56 7.42
C GLU A 127 -4.51 -1.14 8.00
N GLY A 128 -3.67 -0.24 7.47
CA GLY A 128 -3.62 1.16 7.86
C GLY A 128 -2.27 1.79 7.56
N ALA A 129 -2.15 3.08 7.84
CA ALA A 129 -0.91 3.83 7.73
C ALA A 129 -0.72 4.73 8.95
N VAL A 130 0.52 4.82 9.43
CA VAL A 130 0.89 5.76 10.50
C VAL A 130 1.72 6.87 9.88
N VAL A 131 1.39 8.13 10.19
CA VAL A 131 2.16 9.29 9.77
C VAL A 131 3.29 9.52 10.77
N GLY A 132 4.53 9.40 10.34
CA GLY A 132 5.70 9.93 11.02
C GLY A 132 5.97 11.36 10.55
N MET A 133 6.36 12.26 11.46
CA MET A 133 7.01 13.50 11.03
C MET A 133 8.42 13.14 10.56
N VAL A 134 8.79 13.61 9.37
CA VAL A 134 10.20 13.57 8.95
C VAL A 134 10.92 14.53 9.89
N ASP A 135 11.76 14.00 10.79
CA ASP A 135 12.67 14.84 11.56
C ASP A 135 13.44 15.70 10.57
N THR A 136 13.18 17.01 10.56
CA THR A 136 14.09 17.96 9.94
C THR A 136 15.48 17.66 10.47
N PRO A 137 16.52 17.57 9.62
CA PRO A 137 17.86 17.35 10.10
C PRO A 137 18.15 18.43 11.14
N VAL A 138 18.51 17.99 12.36
CA VAL A 138 19.08 18.89 13.36
C VAL A 138 20.35 19.43 12.74
N THR A 139 20.30 20.66 12.20
CA THR A 139 21.50 21.39 11.84
C THR A 139 22.27 21.63 13.13
N VAL A 140 23.32 20.81 13.35
CA VAL A 140 24.36 21.06 14.36
C VAL A 140 25.21 22.24 13.92
#